data_AF-A0A1V5UUJ9-F1
#
_entry.id   AF-A0A1V5UUJ9-F1
#
_cell.length_a   1.000
_cell.length_b   1.000
_cell.length_c   1.000
_cell.angle_alpha   90.00
_cell.angle_beta   90.00
_cell.angle_gamma   90.00
#
_symmetry.space_group_name_H-M   'P 1'
#
loop_
_entity.id
_entity.type
_entity.pdbx_description
1 polymer ?
#
loop_
_entity_poly.entity_id
_entity_poly.type
_entity_poly.pdbx_seq_one_letter_code
_entity_poly.pdbx_strand_id
1 'polypeptide(L)'
;MRDKRLGIEWKQVVGGASDEVWSQVRWESDGEKGRAMLVVMSLEEVINSEGGVKEKGRGLMEEVVESFMLGEKEGWEWVVEQVDRLRSKMGDIGSVVVGQVLVDDEGKRGMYIGGWGGMKVVLVRGGERMEVWGGGEAVSGWLLEEDEVVIGSEEFVNGIWSEGASEVEMVAKMGEMEDGAKVAGLVVKVKKIKLTEEVVDNEQEGIIELVEPEISGIEPSKAQVMVVNEEPGWKRDLARLKRKLGLGGRGITLRSEESGKRRWAMVLGSVFLVIFLVSVVVGAGRRSVMKEREEFEGVSEPIEYALEEAVRLKSVNAVRSRSLVIEAKEEIVSQGDRFVEGRLSEEWAELAKRVDEVWWEVSGEVRIEGEMWLDAGVFKEGLKMEGVDVRDEWLYLWGEDERVVVRVSLNDKSGEVVAGGESLSGVVDIAGADEEILALNGSGVIVVSEEGEETARLDMEGVEGRLVEGYGINAYVVAGDDLFRFPGTGEGYGKRRRFLSPGVVVDMSGVMDMAIDGEVWLLVSNGEVVRLNQGLVVDYELKPVEEWQKPEKIMVSEERGRVWVWDREMGAVVEFDRESGDYLQKLVWEGFGRAGGVDFDEERGRLMVVIEGEVWVVGI
;
A
#
# COMPACT_ATOMS: atom_id res chain seq x y z
N MET A 1 1.58 10.10 12.59
CA MET A 1 2.94 10.11 11.99
C MET A 1 3.76 11.27 12.57
N ARG A 2 5.09 11.15 12.66
CA ARG A 2 5.97 12.15 13.28
C ARG A 2 6.92 12.76 12.25
N ASP A 3 6.87 14.07 12.07
CA ASP A 3 7.92 14.80 11.33
C ASP A 3 9.05 15.16 12.31
N LYS A 4 10.17 14.41 12.23
CA LYS A 4 11.31 14.56 13.14
C LYS A 4 12.02 15.93 12.99
N ARG A 5 11.91 16.61 11.83
CA ARG A 5 12.57 17.91 11.59
C ARG A 5 11.71 19.10 12.01
N LEU A 6 10.39 19.01 11.87
CA LEU A 6 9.46 20.06 12.31
C LEU A 6 9.05 19.90 13.79
N GLY A 7 9.24 18.71 14.37
CA GLY A 7 8.81 18.40 15.72
C GLY A 7 7.29 18.46 15.85
N ILE A 8 6.57 17.96 14.85
CA ILE A 8 5.11 17.94 14.81
C ILE A 8 4.64 16.49 14.73
N GLU A 9 3.62 16.17 15.54
CA GLU A 9 2.90 14.91 15.52
C GLU A 9 1.49 15.16 15.01
N TRP A 10 1.08 14.38 14.01
CA TRP A 10 -0.23 14.49 13.37
C TRP A 10 -1.09 13.28 13.73
N LYS A 11 -2.33 13.53 14.15
CA LYS A 11 -3.40 12.53 14.29
C LYS A 11 -4.60 13.01 13.49
N GLN A 12 -5.20 12.13 12.68
CA GLN A 12 -6.32 12.52 11.82
C GLN A 12 -7.51 11.59 12.02
N VAL A 13 -8.69 12.12 11.76
CA VAL A 13 -9.96 11.40 11.80
C VAL A 13 -10.78 11.86 10.60
N VAL A 14 -11.21 10.91 9.78
CA VAL A 14 -11.91 11.19 8.52
C VAL A 14 -13.10 10.26 8.43
N GLY A 15 -14.28 10.82 8.18
CA GLY A 15 -15.52 10.10 7.94
C GLY A 15 -15.47 9.24 6.68
N GLY A 16 -16.33 8.23 6.61
CA GLY A 16 -16.52 7.46 5.37
C GLY A 16 -17.09 8.35 4.26
N ALA A 17 -16.59 8.21 3.05
CA ALA A 17 -17.14 8.91 1.88
C ALA A 17 -18.43 8.23 1.39
N SER A 18 -19.40 9.03 0.96
CA SER A 18 -20.60 8.59 0.24
C SER A 18 -20.75 9.36 -1.08
N ASP A 19 -21.79 9.07 -1.86
CA ASP A 19 -22.07 9.79 -3.09
C ASP A 19 -22.46 11.26 -2.86
N GLU A 20 -22.95 11.58 -1.67
CA GLU A 20 -23.46 12.91 -1.29
C GLU A 20 -22.50 13.69 -0.37
N VAL A 21 -21.59 12.98 0.33
CA VAL A 21 -20.71 13.55 1.33
C VAL A 21 -19.28 13.06 1.13
N TRP A 22 -18.33 13.99 1.11
CA TRP A 22 -16.91 13.67 1.08
C TRP A 22 -16.14 14.52 2.09
N SER A 23 -15.37 13.85 2.94
CA SER A 23 -14.53 14.51 3.95
C SER A 23 -13.12 13.97 3.84
N GLN A 24 -12.11 14.83 3.98
CA GLN A 24 -10.72 14.39 3.94
C GLN A 24 -9.78 15.35 4.69
N VAL A 25 -8.74 14.76 5.25
CA VAL A 25 -7.62 15.45 5.86
C VAL A 25 -6.36 15.09 5.07
N ARG A 26 -5.54 16.09 4.77
CA ARG A 26 -4.22 15.89 4.18
C ARG A 26 -3.23 16.84 4.82
N TRP A 27 -2.00 16.37 5.00
CA TRP A 27 -0.87 17.18 5.41
C TRP A 27 0.35 16.67 4.69
N GLU A 28 1.30 17.56 4.42
CA GLU A 28 2.52 17.25 3.67
C GLU A 28 3.64 18.11 4.26
N SER A 29 4.87 17.60 4.30
CA SER A 29 6.01 18.36 4.80
C SER A 29 7.17 18.37 3.82
N ASP A 30 7.84 19.52 3.75
CA ASP A 30 9.10 19.74 3.06
C ASP A 30 10.15 20.05 4.13
N GLY A 31 10.78 18.97 4.61
CA GLY A 31 11.78 19.03 5.66
C GLY A 31 13.12 19.64 5.21
N GLU A 32 13.32 19.95 3.93
CA GLU A 32 14.48 20.72 3.45
C GLU A 32 14.21 22.22 3.54
N LYS A 33 12.99 22.65 3.23
CA LYS A 33 12.55 24.06 3.34
C LYS A 33 11.97 24.43 4.70
N GLY A 34 11.88 23.49 5.63
CA GLY A 34 11.37 23.73 6.98
C GLY A 34 9.89 24.12 6.99
N ARG A 35 9.08 23.59 6.06
CA ARG A 35 7.66 23.94 5.94
C ARG A 35 6.77 22.70 5.91
N ALA A 36 5.54 22.83 6.39
CA ALA A 36 4.49 21.84 6.23
C ALA A 36 3.17 22.51 5.86
N MET A 37 2.32 21.83 5.11
CA MET A 37 0.94 22.23 4.89
C MET A 37 -0.03 21.28 5.55
N LEU A 38 -1.26 21.76 5.75
CA LEU A 38 -2.41 20.97 6.14
C LEU A 38 -3.65 21.46 5.41
N VAL A 39 -4.57 20.54 5.15
CA VAL A 39 -5.89 20.80 4.59
C VAL A 39 -6.87 19.87 5.29
N VAL A 40 -7.97 20.43 5.79
CA VAL A 40 -9.11 19.69 6.34
C VAL A 40 -10.33 20.14 5.58
N MET A 41 -10.96 19.23 4.84
CA MET A 41 -12.04 19.55 3.89
C MET A 41 -13.25 18.65 4.13
N SER A 42 -14.44 19.22 3.95
CA SER A 42 -15.69 18.49 3.86
C SER A 42 -16.57 19.11 2.77
N LEU A 43 -17.23 18.27 1.99
CA LEU A 43 -18.13 18.61 0.90
C LEU A 43 -19.45 17.87 1.10
N GLU A 44 -20.56 18.55 0.86
CA GLU A 44 -21.91 18.01 0.94
C GLU A 44 -22.75 18.56 -0.23
N GLU A 45 -23.18 17.70 -1.14
CA GLU A 45 -24.00 18.10 -2.29
C GLU A 45 -25.39 17.47 -2.22
N VAL A 46 -26.41 18.26 -2.59
CA VAL A 46 -27.82 17.87 -2.49
C VAL A 46 -28.38 17.32 -3.81
N ILE A 47 -27.75 17.49 -4.99
CA ILE A 47 -28.11 16.84 -6.29
C ILE A 47 -27.17 17.31 -7.46
N ASN A 48 -26.72 16.35 -8.29
CA ASN A 48 -26.20 16.45 -9.68
C ASN A 48 -25.05 17.44 -10.00
N SER A 49 -23.81 17.05 -9.73
CA SER A 49 -22.63 17.51 -10.47
C SER A 49 -22.00 16.36 -11.29
N GLU A 50 -21.54 16.63 -12.52
CA GLU A 50 -20.74 15.68 -13.30
C GLU A 50 -19.47 15.33 -12.51
N GLY A 51 -19.24 14.03 -12.24
CA GLY A 51 -18.10 13.51 -11.47
C GLY A 51 -18.36 13.24 -9.97
N GLY A 52 -19.46 13.75 -9.41
CA GLY A 52 -19.82 13.55 -8.00
C GLY A 52 -18.89 14.24 -7.00
N VAL A 53 -19.30 14.26 -5.72
CA VAL A 53 -18.63 15.02 -4.66
C VAL A 53 -17.20 14.52 -4.39
N LYS A 54 -16.97 13.22 -4.57
CA LYS A 54 -15.70 12.53 -4.31
C LYS A 54 -14.60 12.90 -5.33
N GLU A 55 -14.90 12.87 -6.63
CA GLU A 55 -13.92 13.23 -7.66
C GLU A 55 -13.54 14.71 -7.55
N LYS A 56 -14.55 15.57 -7.37
CA LYS A 56 -14.34 17.00 -7.13
C LYS A 56 -13.48 17.26 -5.90
N GLY A 57 -13.76 16.59 -4.79
CA GLY A 57 -12.99 16.70 -3.55
C GLY A 57 -11.53 16.29 -3.71
N ARG A 58 -11.28 15.14 -4.35
CA ARG A 58 -9.92 14.64 -4.62
C ARG A 58 -9.13 15.59 -5.51
N GLY A 59 -9.71 16.06 -6.61
CA GLY A 59 -9.05 17.01 -7.51
C GLY A 59 -8.68 18.32 -6.81
N LEU A 60 -9.59 18.88 -6.00
CA LEU A 60 -9.32 20.08 -5.21
C LEU A 60 -8.20 19.87 -4.18
N MET A 61 -8.13 18.69 -3.57
CA MET A 61 -7.07 18.35 -2.62
C MET A 61 -5.70 18.25 -3.31
N GLU A 62 -5.64 17.58 -4.47
CA GLU A 62 -4.42 17.44 -5.27
C GLU A 62 -3.88 18.79 -5.72
N GLU A 63 -4.74 19.73 -6.12
CA GLU A 63 -4.30 21.07 -6.49
C GLU A 63 -3.64 21.83 -5.33
N VAL A 64 -4.05 21.61 -4.08
CA VAL A 64 -3.41 22.26 -2.91
C VAL A 64 -2.05 21.64 -2.63
N VAL A 65 -1.95 20.32 -2.77
CA VAL A 65 -0.68 19.59 -2.62
C VAL A 65 0.31 20.03 -3.69
N GLU A 66 -0.13 20.07 -4.96
CA GLU A 66 0.70 20.51 -6.07
C GLU A 66 1.18 21.96 -5.88
N SER A 67 0.27 22.85 -5.44
CA SER A 67 0.60 24.23 -5.08
C SER A 67 1.64 24.31 -3.96
N PHE A 68 1.58 23.43 -2.96
CA PHE A 68 2.58 23.37 -1.89
C PHE A 68 3.93 22.82 -2.39
N MET A 69 3.92 21.77 -3.21
CA MET A 69 5.15 21.09 -3.64
C MET A 69 5.91 21.90 -4.70
N LEU A 70 5.19 22.46 -5.67
CA LEU A 70 5.78 23.18 -6.81
C LEU A 70 5.80 24.71 -6.60
N GLY A 71 5.03 25.23 -5.65
CA GLY A 71 4.89 26.66 -5.43
C GLY A 71 6.04 27.30 -4.64
N GLU A 72 6.32 28.56 -4.99
CA GLU A 72 7.30 29.43 -4.31
C GLU A 72 6.67 30.27 -3.18
N LYS A 73 5.34 30.39 -3.13
CA LYS A 73 4.65 31.20 -2.12
C LYS A 73 4.55 30.48 -0.78
N GLU A 74 4.64 31.25 0.31
CA GLU A 74 4.63 30.75 1.69
C GLU A 74 3.84 31.67 2.64
N GLY A 75 3.57 31.14 3.81
CA GLY A 75 2.89 31.76 4.93
C GLY A 75 1.50 32.25 4.56
N TRP A 76 1.25 33.50 4.96
CA TRP A 76 -0.04 34.16 4.79
C TRP A 76 -0.50 34.22 3.34
N GLU A 77 0.40 34.58 2.41
CA GLU A 77 0.03 34.76 1.00
C GLU A 77 -0.43 33.45 0.37
N TRP A 78 0.29 32.37 0.65
CA TRP A 78 -0.07 31.03 0.16
C TRP A 78 -1.43 30.59 0.70
N VAL A 79 -1.65 30.70 2.03
CA VAL A 79 -2.90 30.28 2.67
C VAL A 79 -4.10 31.05 2.11
N VAL A 80 -4.02 32.38 2.00
CA VAL A 80 -5.12 33.20 1.47
C VAL A 80 -5.43 32.81 0.03
N GLU A 81 -4.42 32.60 -0.81
CA GLU A 81 -4.61 32.17 -2.20
C GLU A 81 -5.31 30.81 -2.29
N GLN A 82 -4.90 29.83 -1.46
CA GLN A 82 -5.53 28.51 -1.46
C GLN A 82 -7.00 28.61 -1.02
N VAL A 83 -7.27 29.38 0.03
CA VAL A 83 -8.63 29.61 0.55
C VAL A 83 -9.52 30.25 -0.52
N ASP A 84 -9.07 31.33 -1.16
CA ASP A 84 -9.85 32.02 -2.20
C ASP A 84 -10.10 31.11 -3.42
N ARG A 85 -9.07 30.36 -3.83
CA ARG A 85 -9.16 29.42 -4.95
C ARG A 85 -10.17 28.31 -4.66
N LEU A 86 -10.02 27.62 -3.54
CA LEU A 86 -10.92 26.52 -3.18
C LEU A 86 -12.34 27.05 -2.98
N ARG A 87 -12.52 28.23 -2.36
CA ARG A 87 -13.84 28.86 -2.18
C ARG A 87 -14.54 29.12 -3.52
N SER A 88 -13.79 29.58 -4.52
CA SER A 88 -14.34 29.84 -5.85
C SER A 88 -14.82 28.58 -6.58
N LYS A 89 -14.20 27.42 -6.30
CA LYS A 89 -14.51 26.13 -6.94
C LYS A 89 -15.54 25.30 -6.17
N MET A 90 -15.48 25.37 -4.84
CA MET A 90 -16.38 24.64 -3.94
C MET A 90 -17.72 25.37 -3.81
N GLY A 91 -17.75 26.70 -3.72
CA GLY A 91 -18.99 27.42 -3.44
C GLY A 91 -19.54 27.12 -2.04
N ASP A 92 -20.87 27.08 -1.90
CA ASP A 92 -21.55 26.91 -0.61
C ASP A 92 -21.68 25.44 -0.16
N ILE A 93 -21.32 24.49 -1.01
CA ILE A 93 -21.43 23.04 -0.74
C ILE A 93 -20.24 22.47 0.05
N GLY A 94 -19.38 23.34 0.59
CA GLY A 94 -18.10 22.90 1.12
C GLY A 94 -17.56 23.75 2.26
N SER A 95 -16.88 23.08 3.18
CA SER A 95 -16.16 23.68 4.29
C SER A 95 -14.70 23.24 4.24
N VAL A 96 -13.76 24.15 4.47
CA VAL A 96 -12.34 23.80 4.48
C VAL A 96 -11.57 24.66 5.46
N VAL A 97 -10.48 24.10 5.96
CA VAL A 97 -9.37 24.82 6.57
C VAL A 97 -8.09 24.43 5.84
N VAL A 98 -7.32 25.43 5.41
CA VAL A 98 -5.97 25.28 4.87
C VAL A 98 -5.01 25.95 5.84
N GLY A 99 -3.88 25.31 6.10
CA GLY A 99 -2.84 25.89 6.92
C GLY A 99 -1.44 25.58 6.42
N GLN A 100 -0.49 26.40 6.84
CA GLN A 100 0.93 26.18 6.62
C GLN A 100 1.70 26.46 7.91
N VAL A 101 2.63 25.58 8.24
CA VAL A 101 3.61 25.77 9.32
C VAL A 101 4.96 26.03 8.68
N LEU A 102 5.63 27.09 9.12
CA LEU A 102 6.99 27.44 8.74
C LEU A 102 7.89 27.37 9.98
N VAL A 103 9.07 26.79 9.83
CA VAL A 103 10.11 26.72 10.86
C VAL A 103 11.22 27.68 10.47
N ASP A 104 11.54 28.62 11.35
CA ASP A 104 12.67 29.52 11.14
C ASP A 104 14.01 28.86 11.52
N ASP A 105 15.12 29.54 11.22
CA ASP A 105 16.48 29.08 11.52
C ASP A 105 16.74 28.87 13.03
N GLU A 106 15.93 29.47 13.90
CA GLU A 106 15.98 29.30 15.36
C GLU A 106 15.08 28.15 15.86
N GLY A 107 14.41 27.44 14.95
CA GLY A 107 13.50 26.33 15.26
C GLY A 107 12.11 26.78 15.75
N LYS A 108 11.76 28.07 15.65
CA LYS A 108 10.42 28.56 16.00
C LYS A 108 9.44 28.25 14.89
N ARG A 109 8.22 27.89 15.28
CA ARG A 109 7.14 27.47 14.37
C ARG A 109 6.10 28.56 14.24
N GLY A 110 6.04 29.20 13.08
CA GLY A 110 4.94 30.07 12.69
C GLY A 110 3.86 29.26 12.00
N MET A 111 2.61 29.37 12.44
CA MET A 111 1.47 28.71 11.81
C MET A 111 0.52 29.75 11.23
N TYR A 112 0.10 29.52 9.99
CA TYR A 112 -0.86 30.31 9.23
C TYR A 112 -2.06 29.43 8.92
N ILE A 113 -3.27 29.90 9.17
CA ILE A 113 -4.49 29.12 8.96
C ILE A 113 -5.56 30.02 8.37
N GLY A 114 -6.27 29.52 7.36
CA GLY A 114 -7.45 30.18 6.80
C GLY A 114 -8.46 29.12 6.37
N GLY A 115 -9.70 29.53 6.16
CA GLY A 115 -10.74 28.60 5.80
C GLY A 115 -12.06 29.30 5.54
N TRP A 116 -13.10 28.51 5.30
CA TRP A 116 -14.48 28.96 5.36
C TRP A 116 -15.41 27.76 5.62
N GLY A 117 -16.69 28.04 5.89
CA GLY A 117 -17.70 27.02 6.19
C GLY A 117 -17.73 26.65 7.68
N GLY A 118 -18.33 25.50 8.00
CA GLY A 118 -18.59 25.03 9.37
C GLY A 118 -17.37 24.47 10.12
N MET A 119 -16.16 24.79 9.69
CA MET A 119 -14.93 24.31 10.31
C MET A 119 -14.50 25.19 11.49
N LYS A 120 -13.77 24.60 12.44
CA LYS A 120 -13.22 25.27 13.62
C LYS A 120 -11.76 24.93 13.82
N VAL A 121 -11.05 25.85 14.45
CA VAL A 121 -9.67 25.69 14.90
C VAL A 121 -9.57 26.09 16.35
N VAL A 122 -9.03 25.19 17.15
CA VAL A 122 -8.82 25.35 18.59
C VAL A 122 -7.34 25.16 18.90
N LEU A 123 -6.77 26.05 19.69
CA LEU A 123 -5.46 25.90 20.30
C LEU A 123 -5.64 25.51 21.77
N VAL A 124 -4.98 24.43 22.18
CA VAL A 124 -4.81 24.06 23.59
C VAL A 124 -3.39 24.38 24.00
N ARG A 125 -3.24 25.28 24.98
CA ARG A 125 -1.93 25.68 25.51
C ARG A 125 -1.97 25.66 27.03
N GLY A 126 -1.11 24.83 27.63
CA GLY A 126 -1.06 24.68 29.09
C GLY A 126 -2.39 24.21 29.71
N GLY A 127 -3.19 23.43 28.96
CA GLY A 127 -4.52 22.98 29.36
C GLY A 127 -5.64 24.01 29.15
N GLU A 128 -5.34 25.22 28.69
CA GLU A 128 -6.37 26.21 28.33
C GLU A 128 -6.78 26.05 26.86
N ARG A 129 -8.08 25.89 26.63
CA ARG A 129 -8.70 25.77 25.30
C ARG A 129 -9.09 27.15 24.78
N MET A 130 -8.55 27.54 23.63
CA MET A 130 -8.85 28.81 22.95
C MET A 130 -9.32 28.52 21.52
N GLU A 131 -10.50 29.02 21.15
CA GLU A 131 -10.90 29.04 19.74
C GLU A 131 -10.11 30.13 19.02
N VAL A 132 -9.24 29.73 18.10
CA VAL A 132 -8.35 30.66 17.37
C VAL A 132 -8.93 31.02 16.01
N TRP A 133 -9.86 30.21 15.49
CA TRP A 133 -10.58 30.50 14.26
C TRP A 133 -11.91 29.73 14.21
N GLY A 134 -12.98 30.42 13.82
CA GLY A 134 -14.35 29.88 13.68
C GLY A 134 -15.13 30.57 12.55
N GLY A 135 -14.42 31.04 11.52
CA GLY A 135 -14.94 31.82 10.40
C GLY A 135 -14.36 33.24 10.32
N GLY A 136 -14.01 33.71 9.11
CA GLY A 136 -13.45 35.05 8.87
C GLY A 136 -12.20 35.04 7.98
N GLU A 137 -11.37 36.09 8.09
CA GLU A 137 -10.04 36.15 7.45
C GLU A 137 -9.09 35.08 8.03
N ALA A 138 -7.94 34.85 7.36
CA ALA A 138 -6.89 33.98 7.87
C ALA A 138 -6.33 34.49 9.22
N VAL A 139 -5.70 33.61 9.98
CA VAL A 139 -5.03 33.90 11.26
C VAL A 139 -3.60 33.36 11.23
N SER A 140 -2.71 33.97 12.01
CA SER A 140 -1.34 33.48 12.16
C SER A 140 -0.84 33.65 13.57
N GLY A 141 0.05 32.76 14.01
CA GLY A 141 0.67 32.84 15.33
C GLY A 141 1.85 31.89 15.51
N TRP A 142 2.52 32.03 16.65
CA TRP A 142 3.64 31.17 17.03
C TRP A 142 3.18 29.99 17.88
N LEU A 143 3.65 28.81 17.52
CA LEU A 143 3.44 27.56 18.25
C LEU A 143 4.55 27.32 19.27
N LEU A 144 4.16 26.95 20.49
CA LEU A 144 5.03 26.59 21.60
C LEU A 144 5.09 25.07 21.76
N GLU A 145 6.12 24.58 22.46
CA GLU A 145 6.21 23.16 22.82
C GLU A 145 4.99 22.74 23.65
N GLU A 146 4.48 21.54 23.36
CA GLU A 146 3.27 20.95 23.94
C GLU A 146 1.96 21.66 23.60
N ASP A 147 1.97 22.66 22.71
CA ASP A 147 0.73 23.14 22.09
C ASP A 147 0.04 22.00 21.32
N GLU A 148 -1.29 21.97 21.39
CA GLU A 148 -2.13 21.07 20.59
C GLU A 148 -3.12 21.91 19.78
N VAL A 149 -3.01 21.88 18.46
CA VAL A 149 -3.92 22.57 17.54
C VAL A 149 -4.90 21.57 16.96
N VAL A 150 -6.19 21.80 17.15
CA VAL A 150 -7.27 20.91 16.74
C VAL A 150 -8.05 21.62 15.65
N ILE A 151 -8.15 21.01 14.48
CA ILE A 151 -8.75 21.57 13.27
C ILE A 151 -9.81 20.58 12.79
N GLY A 152 -11.01 21.02 12.51
CA GLY A 152 -12.01 20.11 11.95
C GLY A 152 -13.41 20.64 11.91
N SER A 153 -14.34 19.77 11.55
CA SER A 153 -15.77 20.09 11.58
C SER A 153 -16.20 20.41 13.01
N GLU A 154 -17.33 21.11 13.15
CA GLU A 154 -17.88 21.43 14.47
C GLU A 154 -18.14 20.16 15.29
N GLU A 155 -18.63 19.10 14.65
CA GLU A 155 -18.85 17.77 15.24
C GLU A 155 -17.55 17.16 15.75
N PHE A 156 -16.48 17.26 14.96
CA PHE A 156 -15.17 16.75 15.38
C PHE A 156 -14.67 17.49 16.63
N VAL A 157 -14.64 18.82 16.58
CA VAL A 157 -14.03 19.67 17.61
C VAL A 157 -14.84 19.67 18.92
N ASN A 158 -16.15 19.48 18.86
CA ASN A 158 -17.03 19.53 20.03
C ASN A 158 -17.51 18.17 20.53
N GLY A 159 -17.62 17.16 19.67
CA GLY A 159 -18.20 15.86 20.01
C GLY A 159 -17.20 14.71 20.06
N ILE A 160 -16.21 14.71 19.16
CA ILE A 160 -15.30 13.57 18.99
C ILE A 160 -14.00 13.77 19.77
N TRP A 161 -13.32 14.90 19.53
CA TRP A 161 -12.04 15.20 20.15
C TRP A 161 -12.20 15.52 21.64
N SER A 162 -11.25 15.04 22.43
CA SER A 162 -11.02 15.46 23.81
C SER A 162 -9.51 15.46 24.07
N GLU A 163 -9.04 16.34 24.96
CA GLU A 163 -7.62 16.47 25.27
C GLU A 163 -7.01 15.11 25.65
N GLY A 164 -5.91 14.73 24.97
CA GLY A 164 -5.22 13.47 25.20
C GLY A 164 -5.86 12.23 24.58
N ALA A 165 -6.99 12.36 23.86
CA ALA A 165 -7.61 11.22 23.17
C ALA A 165 -6.65 10.57 22.16
N SER A 166 -6.70 9.25 22.10
CA SER A 166 -6.05 8.47 21.05
C SER A 166 -6.86 8.57 19.75
N GLU A 167 -6.19 8.34 18.61
CA GLU A 167 -6.86 8.31 17.30
C GLU A 167 -7.95 7.23 17.26
N VAL A 168 -7.70 6.07 17.87
CA VAL A 168 -8.64 4.96 17.98
C VAL A 168 -9.92 5.35 18.72
N GLU A 169 -9.80 6.06 19.85
CA GLU A 169 -10.97 6.53 20.61
C GLU A 169 -11.80 7.55 19.81
N MET A 170 -11.15 8.42 19.06
CA MET A 170 -11.83 9.41 18.23
C MET A 170 -12.54 8.76 17.03
N VAL A 171 -11.91 7.80 16.36
CA VAL A 171 -12.54 7.02 15.27
C VAL A 171 -13.73 6.21 15.78
N ALA A 172 -13.63 5.58 16.96
CA ALA A 172 -14.73 4.85 17.57
C ALA A 172 -15.95 5.75 17.84
N LYS A 173 -15.74 6.93 18.43
CA LYS A 173 -16.83 7.90 18.65
C LYS A 173 -17.47 8.39 17.36
N MET A 174 -16.68 8.61 16.31
CA MET A 174 -17.19 9.03 15.00
C MET A 174 -18.10 7.96 14.39
N GLY A 175 -17.73 6.67 14.52
CA GLY A 175 -18.53 5.55 14.02
C GLY A 175 -19.90 5.37 14.69
N GLU A 176 -20.12 5.98 15.87
CA GLU A 176 -21.40 6.00 16.57
C GLU A 176 -22.33 7.15 16.10
N MET A 177 -21.84 8.07 15.25
CA MET A 177 -22.59 9.24 14.81
C MET A 177 -23.35 8.99 13.50
N GLU A 178 -24.60 9.47 13.42
CA GLU A 178 -25.46 9.38 12.23
C GLU A 178 -24.84 10.10 11.01
N ASP A 179 -24.20 11.26 11.24
CA ASP A 179 -23.51 12.07 10.23
C ASP A 179 -21.98 11.89 10.23
N GLY A 180 -21.48 10.71 10.66
CA GLY A 180 -20.03 10.44 10.76
C GLY A 180 -19.25 10.68 9.46
N ALA A 181 -19.90 10.57 8.30
CA ALA A 181 -19.32 10.83 6.97
C ALA A 181 -18.84 12.30 6.77
N LYS A 182 -19.48 13.26 7.44
CA LYS A 182 -19.15 14.70 7.32
C LYS A 182 -17.98 15.13 8.20
N VAL A 183 -17.53 14.23 9.07
CA VAL A 183 -16.49 14.53 10.05
C VAL A 183 -15.13 14.53 9.36
N ALA A 184 -14.43 15.66 9.47
CA ALA A 184 -13.02 15.77 9.16
C ALA A 184 -12.30 16.43 10.35
N GLY A 185 -11.21 15.84 10.80
CA GLY A 185 -10.51 16.25 12.01
C GLY A 185 -9.01 16.00 11.95
N LEU A 186 -8.23 17.00 12.33
CA LEU A 186 -6.77 16.95 12.44
C LEU A 186 -6.35 17.51 13.79
N VAL A 187 -5.51 16.76 14.51
CA VAL A 187 -4.85 17.19 15.72
C VAL A 187 -3.35 17.30 15.44
N VAL A 188 -2.81 18.48 15.68
CA VAL A 188 -1.41 18.85 15.48
C VAL A 188 -0.78 19.06 16.84
N LYS A 189 0.10 18.16 17.27
CA LYS A 189 0.80 18.26 18.55
C LYS A 189 2.24 18.70 18.37
N VAL A 190 2.62 19.76 19.06
CA VAL A 190 3.93 20.38 18.94
C VAL A 190 4.88 19.76 19.95
N LYS A 191 5.97 19.16 19.46
CA LYS A 191 6.98 18.49 20.26
C LYS A 191 8.31 19.24 20.24
N LYS A 192 9.12 18.98 21.25
CA LYS A 192 10.48 19.50 21.33
C LYS A 192 11.32 18.98 20.16
N ILE A 193 11.88 19.91 19.38
CA ILE A 193 12.87 19.59 18.36
C ILE A 193 14.18 19.34 19.11
N LYS A 194 14.76 18.14 18.99
CA LYS A 194 16.15 17.92 19.40
C LYS A 194 17.01 18.44 18.24
N LEU A 195 17.29 19.73 18.24
CA LEU A 195 18.32 20.28 17.36
C LEU A 195 19.66 19.71 17.82
N THR A 196 20.30 18.91 16.97
CA THR A 196 21.70 18.53 17.15
C THR A 196 22.51 19.80 16.93
N GLU A 197 22.75 20.54 18.01
CA GLU A 197 23.62 21.71 17.99
C GLU A 197 25.05 21.29 17.63
N GLU A 198 25.48 21.58 16.39
CA GLU A 198 26.86 21.98 16.14
C GLU A 198 27.08 23.35 16.79
N VAL A 199 27.30 23.36 18.11
CA VAL A 199 27.92 24.52 18.77
C VAL A 199 29.42 24.37 18.61
N VAL A 200 29.93 25.00 17.56
CA VAL A 200 31.24 25.66 17.65
C VAL A 200 31.02 26.89 18.52
N ASP A 201 31.34 26.79 19.81
CA ASP A 201 31.90 27.95 20.47
C ASP A 201 33.06 27.53 21.39
N ASN A 202 34.23 27.99 20.96
CA ASN A 202 35.42 28.10 21.77
C ASN A 202 35.13 29.21 22.80
N GLU A 203 35.06 28.85 24.07
CA GLU A 203 35.77 29.51 25.17
C GLU A 203 35.10 29.11 26.48
N GLN A 204 35.79 28.27 27.26
CA GLN A 204 35.82 28.52 28.69
C GLN A 204 37.17 28.12 29.27
N GLU A 205 37.84 29.16 29.75
CA GLU A 205 38.96 29.13 30.66
C GLU A 205 38.66 28.21 31.85
N GLY A 206 39.68 27.43 32.23
CA GLY A 206 39.59 26.57 33.39
C GLY A 206 39.54 27.36 34.69
N ILE A 207 38.81 26.82 35.66
CA ILE A 207 39.19 26.94 37.08
C ILE A 207 39.10 25.54 37.69
N ILE A 208 40.24 25.11 38.21
CA ILE A 208 40.44 23.92 39.05
C ILE A 208 39.84 24.23 40.42
N GLU A 209 38.99 23.37 40.95
CA GLU A 209 38.78 23.27 42.39
C GLU A 209 38.92 21.79 42.84
N LEU A 210 39.91 21.59 43.70
CA LEU A 210 40.31 20.33 44.32
C LEU A 210 39.30 19.92 45.40
N VAL A 211 38.77 18.70 45.35
CA VAL A 211 38.41 17.94 46.56
C VAL A 211 38.83 16.47 46.37
N GLU A 212 39.62 15.99 47.32
CA GLU A 212 40.18 14.63 47.44
C GLU A 212 39.14 13.55 47.80
N PRO A 213 39.49 12.25 47.66
CA PRO A 213 38.54 11.18 47.34
C PRO A 213 38.06 10.38 48.57
N GLU A 214 36.89 9.74 48.45
CA GLU A 214 36.53 8.59 49.29
C GLU A 214 36.72 7.27 48.51
N ILE A 215 37.55 6.42 49.11
CA ILE A 215 37.91 5.09 48.65
C ILE A 215 36.90 4.08 49.22
N SER A 216 36.33 3.26 48.36
CA SER A 216 36.00 1.85 48.65
C SER A 216 36.07 1.13 47.30
N GLY A 217 36.84 0.08 47.08
CA GLY A 217 37.29 -1.00 47.93
C GLY A 217 36.91 -2.27 47.17
N ILE A 218 37.91 -2.99 46.62
CA ILE A 218 37.97 -4.45 46.44
C ILE A 218 39.33 -4.80 45.80
N GLU A 219 39.92 -5.85 46.34
CA GLU A 219 41.32 -6.29 46.29
C GLU A 219 41.82 -6.87 44.94
N PRO A 220 43.15 -6.92 44.73
CA PRO A 220 43.77 -7.45 43.52
C PRO A 220 44.00 -8.96 43.60
N SER A 221 43.60 -9.70 42.57
CA SER A 221 44.08 -11.07 42.34
C SER A 221 45.21 -11.08 41.30
N LYS A 222 46.24 -11.87 41.62
CA LYS A 222 47.52 -12.01 40.92
C LYS A 222 47.38 -12.89 39.68
N ALA A 223 47.98 -12.49 38.55
CA ALA A 223 48.60 -13.40 37.58
C ALA A 223 49.58 -12.61 36.70
N GLN A 224 50.88 -12.71 36.99
CA GLN A 224 51.87 -13.48 36.23
C GLN A 224 52.28 -12.85 34.89
N VAL A 225 53.47 -12.26 34.95
CA VAL A 225 54.32 -11.89 33.82
C VAL A 225 54.72 -13.16 33.08
N MET A 226 54.41 -13.25 31.79
CA MET A 226 55.11 -14.10 30.84
C MET A 226 55.85 -13.19 29.85
N VAL A 227 57.18 -13.18 29.96
CA VAL A 227 58.08 -12.61 28.96
C VAL A 227 58.17 -13.62 27.83
N VAL A 228 57.67 -13.27 26.64
CA VAL A 228 58.10 -13.88 25.39
C VAL A 228 58.83 -12.80 24.59
N ASN A 229 60.08 -13.12 24.28
CA ASN A 229 61.06 -12.26 23.67
C ASN A 229 61.17 -12.67 22.21
N GLU A 230 60.56 -11.92 21.28
CA GLU A 230 60.88 -11.98 19.86
C GLU A 230 60.94 -10.56 19.28
N GLU A 231 62.14 -10.12 18.88
CA GLU A 231 62.36 -8.87 18.15
C GLU A 231 61.88 -9.01 16.69
N PRO A 232 61.00 -8.12 16.18
CA PRO A 232 60.64 -8.12 14.76
C PRO A 232 61.69 -7.43 13.87
N GLY A 233 61.94 -8.02 12.71
CA GLY A 233 63.03 -7.74 11.75
C GLY A 233 62.99 -6.43 10.93
N TRP A 234 62.61 -5.29 11.51
CA TRP A 234 62.62 -3.99 10.79
C TRP A 234 64.01 -3.31 10.75
N LYS A 235 65.00 -3.82 11.49
CA LYS A 235 66.35 -3.22 11.60
C LYS A 235 67.25 -3.40 10.37
N ARG A 236 66.82 -4.10 9.31
CA ARG A 236 67.65 -4.31 8.10
C ARG A 236 67.44 -3.28 6.97
N ASP A 237 66.34 -2.54 6.96
CA ASP A 237 66.01 -1.65 5.84
C ASP A 237 66.38 -0.16 6.04
N LEU A 238 66.58 0.30 7.28
CA LEU A 238 67.02 1.68 7.53
C LEU A 238 68.50 1.96 7.19
N ALA A 239 69.31 0.92 6.98
CA ALA A 239 70.74 1.08 6.67
C ALA A 239 71.01 1.43 5.19
N ARG A 240 70.04 1.26 4.28
CA ARG A 240 70.18 1.62 2.85
C ARG A 240 69.73 3.04 2.54
N LEU A 241 68.84 3.64 3.35
CA LEU A 241 68.32 4.98 3.10
C LEU A 241 69.32 6.10 3.45
N LYS A 242 70.21 5.88 4.42
CA LYS A 242 71.23 6.86 4.85
C LYS A 242 72.38 7.07 3.86
N ARG A 243 72.53 6.22 2.84
CA ARG A 243 73.62 6.35 1.84
C ARG A 243 73.20 7.09 0.56
N LYS A 244 71.92 7.47 0.43
CA LYS A 244 71.37 8.16 -0.75
C LYS A 244 71.11 9.67 -0.55
N LEU A 245 71.29 10.19 0.66
CA LEU A 245 70.91 11.58 1.00
C LEU A 245 72.05 12.57 1.23
N GLY A 246 73.31 12.22 0.90
CA GLY A 246 74.34 13.22 0.57
C GLY A 246 74.47 14.47 1.46
N LEU A 247 74.33 14.35 2.79
CA LEU A 247 74.52 15.48 3.70
C LEU A 247 75.92 15.43 4.30
N GLY A 248 76.87 15.86 3.49
CA GLY A 248 78.20 16.24 3.94
C GLY A 248 78.18 17.61 4.61
N GLY A 249 78.69 17.66 5.84
CA GLY A 249 79.42 18.77 6.45
C GLY A 249 78.77 20.14 6.54
N ARG A 250 78.49 20.58 7.77
CA ARG A 250 79.18 21.72 8.39
C ARG A 250 78.90 21.74 9.89
N GLY A 251 79.98 21.79 10.66
CA GLY A 251 79.93 21.87 12.11
C GLY A 251 79.43 23.23 12.57
N ILE A 252 78.54 23.22 13.54
CA ILE A 252 78.32 24.32 14.47
C ILE A 252 78.39 23.70 15.86
N THR A 253 79.50 23.93 16.54
CA THR A 253 79.66 23.61 17.96
C THR A 253 78.95 24.68 18.78
N LEU A 254 77.88 24.29 19.46
CA LEU A 254 77.43 24.97 20.68
C LEU A 254 77.46 23.96 21.81
N ARG A 255 78.40 24.19 22.72
CA ARG A 255 78.53 23.53 24.01
C ARG A 255 77.46 24.11 24.94
N SER A 256 76.58 23.28 25.46
CA SER A 256 75.87 23.56 26.72
C SER A 256 75.34 22.25 27.32
N GLU A 257 75.52 22.15 28.63
CA GLU A 257 75.25 21.04 29.53
C GLU A 257 73.74 20.68 29.64
N GLU A 258 73.49 19.55 30.30
CA GLU A 258 72.18 18.94 30.65
C GLU A 258 71.56 17.96 29.62
N SER A 259 72.25 16.84 29.35
CA SER A 259 71.78 15.81 28.41
C SER A 259 70.93 14.68 29.01
N GLY A 260 70.66 14.69 30.33
CA GLY A 260 69.86 13.66 31.01
C GLY A 260 68.34 13.92 30.97
N LYS A 261 67.91 15.11 31.38
CA LYS A 261 66.47 15.48 31.46
C LYS A 261 65.82 15.66 30.09
N ARG A 262 66.57 16.14 29.08
CA ARG A 262 66.07 16.39 27.72
C ARG A 262 65.75 15.09 26.94
N ARG A 263 66.47 14.00 27.24
CA ARG A 263 66.22 12.68 26.65
C ARG A 263 64.96 12.02 27.23
N TRP A 264 64.75 12.13 28.54
CA TRP A 264 63.53 11.66 29.19
C TRP A 264 62.30 12.46 28.76
N ALA A 265 62.41 13.78 28.60
CA ALA A 265 61.34 14.60 28.05
C ALA A 265 60.96 14.20 26.61
N MET A 266 61.93 13.84 25.77
CA MET A 266 61.68 13.34 24.41
C MET A 266 61.02 11.96 24.39
N VAL A 267 61.44 11.04 25.27
CA VAL A 267 60.82 9.71 25.38
C VAL A 267 59.39 9.83 25.91
N LEU A 268 59.17 10.66 26.93
CA LEU A 268 57.85 10.91 27.49
C LEU A 268 56.92 11.55 26.45
N GLY A 269 57.40 12.55 25.71
CA GLY A 269 56.64 13.17 24.61
C GLY A 269 56.31 12.20 23.47
N SER A 270 57.22 11.25 23.16
CA SER A 270 56.98 10.24 22.13
C SER A 270 55.95 9.19 22.58
N VAL A 271 55.98 8.78 23.85
CA VAL A 271 54.98 7.88 24.45
C VAL A 271 53.60 8.54 24.47
N PHE A 272 53.53 9.81 24.88
CA PHE A 272 52.30 10.61 24.81
C PHE A 272 51.78 10.76 23.38
N LEU A 273 52.66 10.96 22.39
CA LEU A 273 52.28 11.04 20.97
C LEU A 273 51.67 9.72 20.46
N VAL A 274 52.23 8.58 20.85
CA VAL A 274 51.71 7.25 20.46
C VAL A 274 50.36 6.99 21.13
N ILE A 275 50.22 7.30 22.42
CA ILE A 275 48.93 7.18 23.13
C ILE A 275 47.89 8.11 22.52
N PHE A 276 48.27 9.33 22.16
CA PHE A 276 47.40 10.29 21.48
C PHE A 276 46.96 9.78 20.10
N LEU A 277 47.87 9.25 19.29
CA LEU A 277 47.54 8.65 17.99
C LEU A 277 46.59 7.45 18.13
N VAL A 278 46.82 6.56 19.11
CA VAL A 278 45.90 5.45 19.40
C VAL A 278 44.54 5.97 19.85
N SER A 279 44.50 6.98 20.71
CA SER A 279 43.25 7.57 21.20
C SER A 279 42.47 8.29 20.09
N VAL A 280 43.14 8.94 19.14
CA VAL A 280 42.51 9.58 17.98
C VAL A 280 41.97 8.53 17.01
N VAL A 281 42.73 7.47 16.74
CA VAL A 281 42.28 6.38 15.86
C VAL A 281 41.11 5.61 16.48
N VAL A 282 41.16 5.30 17.78
CA VAL A 282 40.07 4.67 18.53
C VAL A 282 38.85 5.59 18.62
N GLY A 283 39.07 6.89 18.84
CA GLY A 283 38.01 7.91 18.89
C GLY A 283 37.33 8.10 17.54
N ALA A 284 38.09 8.15 16.44
CA ALA A 284 37.58 8.21 15.09
C ALA A 284 36.82 6.92 14.72
N GLY A 285 37.34 5.75 15.10
CA GLY A 285 36.65 4.47 14.94
C GLY A 285 35.32 4.43 15.68
N ARG A 286 35.29 4.83 16.96
CA ARG A 286 34.04 4.92 17.74
C ARG A 286 33.04 5.89 17.12
N ARG A 287 33.50 7.03 16.61
CA ARG A 287 32.62 8.03 15.97
C ARG A 287 32.01 7.49 14.67
N SER A 288 32.77 6.74 13.87
CA SER A 288 32.24 6.07 12.67
C SER A 288 31.20 4.99 13.00
N VAL A 289 31.43 4.21 14.06
CA VAL A 289 30.49 3.19 14.54
C VAL A 289 29.18 3.81 15.02
N MET A 290 29.25 4.90 15.80
CA MET A 290 28.06 5.60 16.30
C MET A 290 27.24 6.20 15.16
N LYS A 291 27.90 6.79 14.16
CA LYS A 291 27.22 7.38 13.00
C LYS A 291 26.49 6.32 12.16
N GLU A 292 27.13 5.19 11.88
CA GLU A 292 26.51 4.07 11.14
C GLU A 292 25.31 3.49 11.90
N ARG A 293 25.37 3.44 13.24
CA ARG A 293 24.26 2.99 14.08
C ARG A 293 23.11 4.00 14.13
N GLU A 294 23.41 5.30 14.21
CA GLU A 294 22.40 6.36 14.17
C GLU A 294 21.69 6.42 12.81
N GLU A 295 22.42 6.20 11.71
CA GLU A 295 21.84 6.07 10.37
C GLU A 295 20.93 4.84 10.26
N PHE A 296 21.35 3.70 10.82
CA PHE A 296 20.53 2.49 10.87
C PHE A 296 19.27 2.69 11.72
N GLU A 297 19.39 3.20 12.95
CA GLU A 297 18.25 3.48 13.84
C GLU A 297 17.27 4.49 13.18
N GLY A 298 17.79 5.43 12.38
CA GLY A 298 16.98 6.37 11.60
C GLY A 298 16.05 5.70 10.58
N VAL A 299 16.42 4.54 10.05
CA VAL A 299 15.67 3.76 9.04
C VAL A 299 14.90 2.60 9.70
N SER A 300 15.53 1.89 10.64
CA SER A 300 14.95 0.70 11.26
C SER A 300 13.78 1.02 12.19
N GLU A 301 13.86 2.10 12.99
CA GLU A 301 12.78 2.45 13.93
C GLU A 301 11.44 2.76 13.22
N PRO A 302 11.39 3.56 12.14
CA PRO A 302 10.15 3.75 11.38
C PRO A 302 9.57 2.45 10.82
N ILE A 303 10.43 1.56 10.29
CA ILE A 303 10.02 0.26 9.77
C ILE A 303 9.40 -0.57 10.90
N GLU A 304 10.08 -0.70 12.04
CA GLU A 304 9.56 -1.46 13.18
C GLU A 304 8.23 -0.91 13.69
N TYR A 305 8.10 0.42 13.78
CA TYR A 305 6.85 1.07 14.17
C TYR A 305 5.73 0.78 13.16
N ALA A 306 6.02 0.83 11.86
CA ALA A 306 5.06 0.50 10.81
C ALA A 306 4.61 -0.96 10.89
N LEU A 307 5.52 -1.90 11.18
CA LEU A 307 5.18 -3.31 11.37
C LEU A 307 4.30 -3.54 12.60
N GLU A 308 4.59 -2.88 13.73
CA GLU A 308 3.76 -2.97 14.94
C GLU A 308 2.36 -2.41 14.71
N GLU A 309 2.26 -1.28 14.00
CA GLU A 309 0.98 -0.68 13.64
C GLU A 309 0.21 -1.56 12.63
N ALA A 310 0.90 -2.17 11.67
CA ALA A 310 0.30 -3.11 10.72
C ALA A 310 -0.39 -4.27 11.45
N VAL A 311 0.29 -4.91 12.40
CA VAL A 311 -0.28 -6.01 13.20
C VAL A 311 -1.50 -5.54 13.99
N ARG A 312 -1.45 -4.34 14.58
CA ARG A 312 -2.59 -3.76 15.32
C ARG A 312 -3.79 -3.47 14.43
N LEU A 313 -3.56 -3.02 13.20
CA LEU A 313 -4.61 -2.66 12.25
C LEU A 313 -5.20 -3.86 11.53
N LYS A 314 -4.55 -5.04 11.54
CA LYS A 314 -5.00 -6.22 10.76
C LYS A 314 -6.49 -6.54 10.89
N SER A 315 -7.06 -6.47 12.10
CA SER A 315 -8.47 -6.82 12.35
C SER A 315 -9.45 -5.65 12.17
N VAL A 316 -8.95 -4.41 12.10
CA VAL A 316 -9.78 -3.19 12.06
C VAL A 316 -9.73 -2.55 10.67
N ASN A 317 -8.57 -2.60 10.01
CA ASN A 317 -8.30 -2.08 8.68
C ASN A 317 -7.19 -2.91 8.02
N ALA A 318 -7.58 -4.03 7.42
CA ALA A 318 -6.66 -4.96 6.75
C ALA A 318 -5.94 -4.31 5.55
N VAL A 319 -6.59 -3.39 4.84
CA VAL A 319 -5.99 -2.66 3.72
C VAL A 319 -4.82 -1.79 4.20
N ARG A 320 -5.04 -0.95 5.23
CA ARG A 320 -3.97 -0.12 5.80
C ARG A 320 -2.87 -0.98 6.41
N SER A 321 -3.24 -2.06 7.11
CA SER A 321 -2.30 -3.03 7.67
C SER A 321 -1.31 -3.56 6.61
N ARG A 322 -1.81 -4.02 5.45
CA ARG A 322 -0.95 -4.46 4.35
C ARG A 322 -0.12 -3.33 3.75
N SER A 323 -0.71 -2.15 3.54
CA SER A 323 0.01 -1.01 2.96
C SER A 323 1.25 -0.62 3.78
N LEU A 324 1.16 -0.65 5.11
CA LEU A 324 2.29 -0.36 6.00
C LEU A 324 3.45 -1.37 5.84
N VAL A 325 3.14 -2.64 5.59
CA VAL A 325 4.16 -3.67 5.36
C VAL A 325 4.75 -3.56 3.96
N ILE A 326 3.96 -3.19 2.96
CA ILE A 326 4.45 -2.90 1.60
C ILE A 326 5.40 -1.70 1.62
N GLU A 327 4.99 -0.59 2.25
CA GLU A 327 5.85 0.60 2.47
C GLU A 327 7.17 0.19 3.17
N ALA A 328 7.09 -0.68 4.18
CA ALA A 328 8.27 -1.21 4.86
C ALA A 328 9.16 -2.08 3.94
N LYS A 329 8.58 -2.93 3.09
CA LYS A 329 9.32 -3.74 2.10
C LYS A 329 10.05 -2.84 1.10
N GLU A 330 9.37 -1.81 0.59
CA GLU A 330 9.98 -0.83 -0.32
C GLU A 330 11.17 -0.12 0.33
N GLU A 331 11.07 0.25 1.61
CA GLU A 331 12.19 0.86 2.34
C GLU A 331 13.36 -0.10 2.58
N ILE A 332 13.08 -1.39 2.86
CA ILE A 332 14.12 -2.43 2.94
C ILE A 332 14.86 -2.58 1.60
N VAL A 333 14.14 -2.53 0.47
CA VAL A 333 14.75 -2.61 -0.85
C VAL A 333 15.55 -1.34 -1.16
N SER A 334 14.98 -0.15 -0.89
CA SER A 334 15.59 1.14 -1.22
C SER A 334 16.88 1.43 -0.44
N GLN A 335 16.96 1.00 0.83
CA GLN A 335 18.14 1.22 1.69
C GLN A 335 19.09 0.01 1.72
N GLY A 336 18.77 -1.08 1.02
CA GLY A 336 19.53 -2.34 1.05
C GLY A 336 21.02 -2.15 0.78
N ASP A 337 21.39 -1.38 -0.24
CA ASP A 337 22.80 -1.14 -0.60
C ASP A 337 23.65 -0.54 0.53
N ARG A 338 23.02 0.12 1.52
CA ARG A 338 23.72 0.77 2.64
C ARG A 338 24.02 -0.17 3.80
N PHE A 339 23.22 -1.22 3.98
CA PHE A 339 23.24 -2.06 5.18
C PHE A 339 23.41 -3.56 4.91
N VAL A 340 23.29 -4.02 3.66
CA VAL A 340 23.44 -5.44 3.28
C VAL A 340 24.85 -5.97 3.52
N GLU A 341 25.87 -5.10 3.49
CA GLU A 341 27.25 -5.44 3.82
C GLU A 341 27.73 -4.61 5.03
N GLY A 342 28.60 -5.19 5.87
CA GLY A 342 29.24 -4.45 6.96
C GLY A 342 28.89 -4.96 8.35
N ARG A 343 28.88 -4.07 9.35
CA ARG A 343 28.71 -4.46 10.77
C ARG A 343 27.25 -4.64 11.18
N LEU A 344 26.32 -4.08 10.42
CA LEU A 344 24.88 -4.12 10.70
C LEU A 344 24.12 -5.03 9.73
N SER A 345 24.82 -5.81 8.91
CA SER A 345 24.20 -6.70 7.92
C SER A 345 23.34 -7.78 8.55
N GLU A 346 23.72 -8.29 9.72
CA GLU A 346 22.90 -9.25 10.47
C GLU A 346 21.61 -8.60 10.99
N GLU A 347 21.68 -7.42 11.60
CA GLU A 347 20.51 -6.68 12.10
C GLU A 347 19.57 -6.26 10.95
N TRP A 348 20.13 -5.86 9.80
CA TRP A 348 19.35 -5.56 8.60
C TRP A 348 18.65 -6.79 8.03
N ALA A 349 19.34 -7.93 7.96
CA ALA A 349 18.74 -9.19 7.52
C ALA A 349 17.64 -9.67 8.49
N GLU A 350 17.82 -9.47 9.80
CA GLU A 350 16.77 -9.74 10.80
C GLU A 350 15.55 -8.84 10.61
N LEU A 351 15.75 -7.54 10.35
CA LEU A 351 14.65 -6.61 10.07
C LEU A 351 13.90 -7.00 8.79
N ALA A 352 14.61 -7.30 7.70
CA ALA A 352 14.02 -7.77 6.45
C ALA A 352 13.21 -9.06 6.65
N LYS A 353 13.76 -10.03 7.40
CA LYS A 353 13.04 -11.26 7.77
C LYS A 353 11.78 -10.96 8.58
N ARG A 354 11.84 -10.01 9.51
CA ARG A 354 10.68 -9.59 10.32
C ARG A 354 9.61 -8.94 9.45
N VAL A 355 9.98 -8.14 8.45
CA VAL A 355 9.04 -7.58 7.46
C VAL A 355 8.31 -8.73 6.71
N ASP A 356 9.04 -9.75 6.28
CA ASP A 356 8.43 -10.93 5.62
C ASP A 356 7.53 -11.73 6.57
N GLU A 357 7.93 -11.93 7.82
CA GLU A 357 7.11 -12.61 8.83
C GLU A 357 5.79 -11.88 9.09
N VAL A 358 5.84 -10.55 9.23
CA VAL A 358 4.64 -9.73 9.42
C VAL A 358 3.80 -9.69 8.14
N TRP A 359 4.41 -9.70 6.95
CA TRP A 359 3.68 -9.85 5.70
C TRP A 359 2.83 -11.12 5.69
N TRP A 360 3.41 -12.27 6.06
CA TRP A 360 2.65 -13.52 6.17
C TRP A 360 1.48 -13.40 7.13
N GLU A 361 1.63 -12.62 8.21
CA GLU A 361 0.55 -12.39 9.16
C GLU A 361 -0.57 -11.50 8.61
N VAL A 362 -0.26 -10.48 7.81
CA VAL A 362 -1.24 -9.46 7.36
C VAL A 362 -1.71 -9.61 5.91
N SER A 363 -1.05 -10.47 5.12
CA SER A 363 -1.28 -10.69 3.69
C SER A 363 -2.72 -11.03 3.33
N GLY A 364 -3.48 -11.62 4.25
CA GLY A 364 -4.81 -12.14 3.93
C GLY A 364 -4.77 -13.43 3.13
N GLU A 365 -3.64 -14.15 3.14
CA GLU A 365 -3.56 -15.48 2.55
C GLU A 365 -4.27 -16.52 3.42
N VAL A 366 -5.20 -17.24 2.82
CA VAL A 366 -5.97 -18.31 3.45
C VAL A 366 -5.70 -19.60 2.69
N ARG A 367 -5.03 -20.55 3.36
CA ARG A 367 -4.86 -21.90 2.82
C ARG A 367 -6.12 -22.71 3.08
N ILE A 368 -6.65 -23.29 2.02
CA ILE A 368 -7.89 -24.07 2.04
C ILE A 368 -7.67 -25.41 1.34
N GLU A 369 -8.56 -26.35 1.62
CA GLU A 369 -8.60 -27.65 0.98
C GLU A 369 -9.98 -27.82 0.33
N GLY A 370 -10.00 -28.31 -0.92
CA GLY A 370 -11.24 -28.67 -1.59
C GLY A 370 -11.76 -30.03 -1.13
N GLU A 371 -13.08 -30.18 -1.16
CA GLU A 371 -13.78 -31.46 -0.95
C GLU A 371 -14.34 -31.95 -2.28
N MET A 372 -14.06 -33.21 -2.64
CA MET A 372 -14.66 -33.82 -3.84
C MET A 372 -16.18 -33.88 -3.70
N TRP A 373 -16.90 -33.29 -4.64
CA TRP A 373 -18.35 -33.19 -4.64
C TRP A 373 -19.02 -34.15 -5.63
N LEU A 374 -18.44 -34.34 -6.80
CA LEU A 374 -18.96 -35.18 -7.88
C LEU A 374 -17.83 -35.76 -8.74
N ASP A 375 -17.99 -37.00 -9.18
CA ASP A 375 -17.17 -37.61 -10.23
C ASP A 375 -18.01 -37.66 -11.51
N ALA A 376 -17.63 -36.92 -12.56
CA ALA A 376 -18.35 -36.88 -13.83
C ALA A 376 -18.34 -38.24 -14.56
N GLY A 377 -17.46 -39.16 -14.15
CA GLY A 377 -17.45 -40.55 -14.58
C GLY A 377 -18.77 -41.29 -14.32
N VAL A 378 -19.61 -40.80 -13.40
CA VAL A 378 -20.96 -41.36 -13.15
C VAL A 378 -21.90 -41.18 -14.34
N PHE A 379 -21.68 -40.17 -15.19
CA PHE A 379 -22.52 -39.92 -16.37
C PHE A 379 -22.00 -40.70 -17.59
N LYS A 380 -20.69 -40.77 -17.76
CA LYS A 380 -20.02 -41.56 -18.79
C LYS A 380 -18.56 -41.80 -18.37
N GLU A 381 -18.12 -43.04 -18.50
CA GLU A 381 -16.78 -43.45 -18.08
C GLU A 381 -15.69 -42.70 -18.87
N GLY A 382 -14.71 -42.16 -18.14
CA GLY A 382 -13.54 -41.50 -18.73
C GLY A 382 -13.73 -40.06 -19.17
N LEU A 383 -14.85 -39.41 -18.81
CA LEU A 383 -15.05 -38.00 -19.12
C LEU A 383 -13.99 -37.12 -18.43
N LYS A 384 -13.38 -36.25 -19.22
CA LYS A 384 -12.57 -35.14 -18.76
C LYS A 384 -13.32 -33.86 -19.05
N MET A 385 -13.42 -33.03 -18.03
CA MET A 385 -14.06 -31.72 -18.07
C MET A 385 -12.97 -30.66 -17.96
N GLU A 386 -13.13 -29.61 -18.76
CA GLU A 386 -12.18 -28.52 -18.91
C GLU A 386 -12.80 -27.20 -18.48
N GLY A 387 -14.13 -27.11 -18.43
CA GLY A 387 -14.81 -25.91 -17.97
C GLY A 387 -16.00 -26.19 -17.07
N VAL A 388 -16.39 -25.13 -16.37
CA VAL A 388 -17.49 -25.10 -15.42
C VAL A 388 -18.16 -23.73 -15.43
N ASP A 389 -19.48 -23.77 -15.38
CA ASP A 389 -20.35 -22.60 -15.27
C ASP A 389 -21.48 -22.94 -14.29
N VAL A 390 -21.72 -22.04 -13.34
CA VAL A 390 -22.75 -22.15 -12.30
C VAL A 390 -23.81 -21.11 -12.60
N ARG A 391 -25.05 -21.59 -12.81
CA ARG A 391 -26.21 -20.71 -13.00
C ARG A 391 -27.38 -21.23 -12.19
N ASP A 392 -27.90 -20.38 -11.32
CA ASP A 392 -29.04 -20.69 -10.45
C ASP A 392 -28.82 -21.99 -9.67
N GLU A 393 -29.62 -23.03 -9.93
CA GLU A 393 -29.52 -24.33 -9.27
C GLU A 393 -28.73 -25.37 -10.07
N TRP A 394 -28.09 -24.96 -11.17
CA TRP A 394 -27.44 -25.85 -12.13
C TRP A 394 -25.94 -25.59 -12.24
N LEU A 395 -25.22 -26.68 -12.43
CA LEU A 395 -23.81 -26.73 -12.78
C LEU A 395 -23.67 -27.29 -14.18
N TYR A 396 -23.09 -26.52 -15.09
CA TYR A 396 -22.73 -26.96 -16.43
C TYR A 396 -21.26 -27.33 -16.46
N LEU A 397 -20.97 -28.52 -16.96
CA LEU A 397 -19.63 -29.05 -17.13
C LEU A 397 -19.42 -29.38 -18.59
N TRP A 398 -18.28 -29.01 -19.15
CA TRP A 398 -17.96 -29.38 -20.53
C TRP A 398 -16.53 -29.83 -20.68
N GLY A 399 -16.31 -30.70 -21.66
CA GLY A 399 -14.99 -31.07 -22.15
C GLY A 399 -14.94 -30.82 -23.65
N GLU A 400 -14.00 -30.01 -24.10
CA GLU A 400 -13.80 -29.68 -25.52
C GLU A 400 -13.39 -30.94 -26.29
N ASP A 401 -12.42 -31.67 -25.76
CA ASP A 401 -11.92 -32.93 -26.34
C ASP A 401 -13.00 -34.03 -26.36
N GLU A 402 -13.78 -34.13 -25.28
CA GLU A 402 -14.84 -35.13 -25.15
C GLU A 402 -16.12 -34.74 -25.93
N ARG A 403 -16.22 -33.48 -26.36
CA ARG A 403 -17.37 -32.89 -27.06
C ARG A 403 -18.66 -33.23 -26.35
N VAL A 404 -18.73 -32.89 -25.07
CA VAL A 404 -19.89 -33.17 -24.21
C VAL A 404 -20.17 -31.98 -23.31
N VAL A 405 -21.46 -31.73 -23.08
CA VAL A 405 -21.93 -30.87 -21.99
C VAL A 405 -22.79 -31.71 -21.06
N VAL A 406 -22.46 -31.68 -19.79
CA VAL A 406 -23.20 -32.32 -18.71
C VAL A 406 -23.82 -31.23 -17.86
N ARG A 407 -25.11 -31.35 -17.61
CA ARG A 407 -25.83 -30.50 -16.65
C ARG A 407 -26.04 -31.29 -15.37
N VAL A 408 -25.77 -30.67 -14.22
CA VAL A 408 -25.90 -31.29 -12.91
C VAL A 408 -26.67 -30.35 -11.97
N SER A 409 -27.67 -30.87 -11.28
CA SER A 409 -28.37 -30.14 -10.23
C SER A 409 -27.47 -29.97 -9.00
N LEU A 410 -27.32 -28.75 -8.53
CA LEU A 410 -26.60 -28.44 -7.29
C LEU A 410 -27.35 -28.94 -6.03
N ASN A 411 -28.64 -29.22 -6.16
CA ASN A 411 -29.51 -29.63 -5.05
C ASN A 411 -29.39 -31.10 -4.70
N ASP A 412 -29.45 -31.99 -5.70
CA ASP A 412 -29.46 -33.44 -5.48
C ASP A 412 -28.36 -34.20 -6.23
N LYS A 413 -27.49 -33.49 -6.97
CA LYS A 413 -26.41 -34.03 -7.80
C LYS A 413 -26.88 -34.93 -8.95
N SER A 414 -28.18 -34.94 -9.25
CA SER A 414 -28.66 -35.57 -10.46
C SER A 414 -28.12 -34.81 -11.67
N GLY A 415 -27.84 -35.52 -12.76
CA GLY A 415 -27.31 -34.88 -13.95
C GLY A 415 -27.46 -35.75 -15.18
N GLU A 416 -27.33 -35.10 -16.33
CA GLU A 416 -27.51 -35.72 -17.64
C GLU A 416 -26.60 -35.06 -18.68
N VAL A 417 -26.35 -35.79 -19.76
CA VAL A 417 -25.66 -35.25 -20.94
C VAL A 417 -26.70 -34.49 -21.76
N VAL A 418 -26.58 -33.17 -21.81
CA VAL A 418 -27.52 -32.27 -22.50
C VAL A 418 -27.06 -31.93 -23.92
N ALA A 419 -25.75 -31.99 -24.20
CA ALA A 419 -25.24 -31.82 -25.56
C ALA A 419 -24.03 -32.73 -25.81
N GLY A 420 -23.82 -33.16 -27.05
CA GLY A 420 -22.64 -33.94 -27.40
C GLY A 420 -22.46 -34.30 -28.87
N GLY A 421 -21.22 -34.66 -29.23
CA GLY A 421 -20.87 -35.19 -30.56
C GLY A 421 -20.53 -34.10 -31.59
N GLU A 422 -20.97 -34.29 -32.84
CA GLU A 422 -20.64 -33.37 -33.96
C GLU A 422 -21.24 -31.97 -33.80
N SER A 423 -22.33 -31.81 -33.03
CA SER A 423 -22.94 -30.50 -32.78
C SER A 423 -22.02 -29.58 -31.97
N LEU A 424 -21.12 -30.14 -31.15
CA LEU A 424 -20.12 -29.40 -30.38
C LEU A 424 -18.75 -29.36 -31.07
N SER A 425 -18.67 -29.75 -32.34
CA SER A 425 -17.40 -29.70 -33.08
C SER A 425 -16.94 -28.26 -33.26
N GLY A 426 -15.75 -27.94 -32.74
CA GLY A 426 -15.16 -26.60 -32.82
C GLY A 426 -15.80 -25.59 -31.87
N VAL A 427 -16.48 -26.07 -30.82
CA VAL A 427 -16.90 -25.21 -29.71
C VAL A 427 -15.66 -24.75 -28.95
N VAL A 428 -15.56 -23.44 -28.73
CA VAL A 428 -14.43 -22.79 -28.06
C VAL A 428 -14.80 -22.28 -26.66
N ASP A 429 -16.10 -22.10 -26.39
CA ASP A 429 -16.58 -21.60 -25.11
C ASP A 429 -18.06 -21.93 -24.89
N ILE A 430 -18.47 -22.07 -23.63
CA ILE A 430 -19.83 -22.42 -23.20
C ILE A 430 -20.25 -21.58 -21.98
N ALA A 431 -21.49 -21.10 -22.00
CA ALA A 431 -22.11 -20.43 -20.85
C ALA A 431 -23.61 -20.78 -20.76
N GLY A 432 -24.19 -20.77 -19.56
CA GLY A 432 -25.64 -20.78 -19.39
C GLY A 432 -26.29 -19.45 -19.78
N ALA A 433 -27.58 -19.40 -20.05
CA ALA A 433 -28.36 -18.16 -20.19
C ALA A 433 -29.83 -18.45 -19.89
N ASP A 434 -30.30 -18.10 -18.69
CA ASP A 434 -31.64 -18.50 -18.21
C ASP A 434 -31.80 -20.04 -18.33
N GLU A 435 -32.84 -20.53 -19.00
CA GLU A 435 -33.09 -21.97 -19.26
C GLU A 435 -32.38 -22.50 -20.53
N GLU A 436 -31.30 -21.88 -20.98
CA GLU A 436 -30.58 -22.26 -22.20
C GLU A 436 -29.06 -22.38 -21.99
N ILE A 437 -28.41 -23.15 -22.86
CA ILE A 437 -26.96 -23.32 -22.94
C ILE A 437 -26.49 -22.70 -24.24
N LEU A 438 -25.52 -21.81 -24.14
CA LEU A 438 -24.86 -21.15 -25.26
C LEU A 438 -23.56 -21.89 -25.55
N ALA A 439 -23.43 -22.47 -26.74
CA ALA A 439 -22.20 -23.12 -27.20
C ALA A 439 -21.62 -22.34 -28.40
N LEU A 440 -20.51 -21.64 -28.17
CA LEU A 440 -19.85 -20.81 -29.18
C LEU A 440 -18.91 -21.64 -30.04
N ASN A 441 -19.09 -21.64 -31.37
CA ASN A 441 -18.28 -22.43 -32.30
C ASN A 441 -17.46 -21.59 -33.29
N GLY A 442 -16.95 -20.45 -32.85
CA GLY A 442 -16.19 -19.47 -33.64
C GLY A 442 -17.04 -18.71 -34.67
N SER A 443 -17.85 -19.41 -35.46
CA SER A 443 -18.71 -18.82 -36.51
C SER A 443 -20.09 -18.37 -36.01
N GLY A 444 -20.52 -18.87 -34.86
CA GLY A 444 -21.85 -18.64 -34.32
C GLY A 444 -22.01 -19.21 -32.91
N VAL A 445 -23.16 -18.94 -32.30
CA VAL A 445 -23.56 -19.57 -31.03
C VAL A 445 -24.71 -20.53 -31.33
N ILE A 446 -24.54 -21.79 -30.93
CA ILE A 446 -25.61 -22.77 -30.89
C ILE A 446 -26.30 -22.62 -29.55
N VAL A 447 -27.61 -22.44 -29.57
CA VAL A 447 -28.42 -22.36 -28.36
C VAL A 447 -29.14 -23.68 -28.18
N VAL A 448 -28.95 -24.28 -27.00
CA VAL A 448 -29.50 -25.58 -26.65
C VAL A 448 -30.42 -25.38 -25.44
N SER A 449 -31.63 -25.92 -25.48
CA SER A 449 -32.50 -25.93 -24.31
C SER A 449 -31.93 -26.83 -23.20
N GLU A 450 -32.46 -26.68 -22.00
CA GLU A 450 -32.26 -27.63 -20.90
C GLU A 450 -32.46 -29.10 -21.28
N GLU A 451 -33.38 -29.38 -22.21
CA GLU A 451 -33.71 -30.73 -22.67
C GLU A 451 -32.75 -31.25 -23.75
N GLY A 452 -31.76 -30.45 -24.14
CA GLY A 452 -30.75 -30.82 -25.15
C GLY A 452 -31.17 -30.58 -26.60
N GLU A 453 -32.26 -29.84 -26.83
CA GLU A 453 -32.73 -29.51 -28.19
C GLU A 453 -32.11 -28.20 -28.67
N GLU A 454 -31.61 -28.15 -29.91
CA GLU A 454 -31.17 -26.89 -30.52
C GLU A 454 -32.39 -25.98 -30.75
N THR A 455 -32.46 -24.87 -30.01
CA THR A 455 -33.57 -23.90 -30.08
C THR A 455 -33.27 -22.76 -31.05
N ALA A 456 -32.00 -22.37 -31.17
CA ALA A 456 -31.57 -21.27 -32.03
C ALA A 456 -30.12 -21.39 -32.49
N ARG A 457 -29.79 -20.61 -33.51
CA ARG A 457 -28.42 -20.42 -34.00
C ARG A 457 -28.17 -18.93 -34.25
N LEU A 458 -27.20 -18.38 -33.52
CA LEU A 458 -26.82 -16.98 -33.60
C LEU A 458 -25.63 -16.84 -34.54
N ASP A 459 -25.82 -16.16 -35.66
CA ASP A 459 -24.77 -15.94 -36.66
C ASP A 459 -23.89 -14.74 -36.28
N MET A 460 -22.56 -14.92 -36.31
CA MET A 460 -21.58 -13.86 -36.07
C MET A 460 -21.23 -13.06 -37.34
N GLU A 461 -21.95 -13.29 -38.44
CA GLU A 461 -21.86 -12.59 -39.72
C GLU A 461 -20.42 -12.55 -40.27
N GLY A 462 -19.68 -13.65 -40.07
CA GLY A 462 -18.31 -13.82 -40.55
C GLY A 462 -17.20 -13.25 -39.64
N VAL A 463 -17.54 -12.78 -38.43
CA VAL A 463 -16.56 -12.43 -37.39
C VAL A 463 -16.38 -13.64 -36.46
N GLU A 464 -15.13 -13.96 -36.12
CA GLU A 464 -14.83 -15.08 -35.22
C GLU A 464 -15.09 -14.69 -33.76
N GLY A 465 -16.00 -15.40 -33.10
CA GLY A 465 -16.26 -15.28 -31.66
C GLY A 465 -15.23 -16.05 -30.84
N ARG A 466 -14.91 -15.51 -29.66
CA ARG A 466 -13.92 -16.08 -28.73
C ARG A 466 -14.48 -16.43 -27.36
N LEU A 467 -15.39 -15.60 -26.84
CA LEU A 467 -16.01 -15.79 -25.52
C LEU A 467 -17.52 -15.61 -25.63
N VAL A 468 -18.28 -16.36 -24.84
CA VAL A 468 -19.73 -16.23 -24.70
C VAL A 468 -20.12 -16.19 -23.24
N GLU A 469 -21.04 -15.30 -22.90
CA GLU A 469 -21.62 -15.24 -21.55
C GLU A 469 -23.12 -14.94 -21.65
N GLY A 470 -23.91 -15.54 -20.77
CA GLY A 470 -25.32 -15.23 -20.60
C GLY A 470 -25.56 -14.21 -19.49
N TYR A 471 -26.63 -13.42 -19.63
CA TYR A 471 -27.14 -12.64 -18.50
C TYR A 471 -28.64 -12.39 -18.65
N GLY A 472 -29.42 -13.02 -17.75
CA GLY A 472 -30.83 -13.27 -17.96
C GLY A 472 -31.05 -13.94 -19.31
N ILE A 473 -32.03 -13.46 -20.07
CA ILE A 473 -32.36 -13.98 -21.41
C ILE A 473 -31.41 -13.51 -22.54
N ASN A 474 -30.30 -12.83 -22.24
CA ASN A 474 -29.42 -12.26 -23.27
C ASN A 474 -28.14 -13.07 -23.41
N ALA A 475 -27.64 -13.19 -24.64
CA ALA A 475 -26.31 -13.71 -24.91
C ALA A 475 -25.35 -12.56 -25.27
N TYR A 476 -24.13 -12.62 -24.75
CA TYR A 476 -23.04 -11.70 -25.01
C TYR A 476 -21.88 -12.46 -25.63
N VAL A 477 -21.27 -11.90 -26.68
CA VAL A 477 -20.19 -12.57 -27.42
C VAL A 477 -19.07 -11.58 -27.69
N VAL A 478 -17.86 -11.89 -27.22
CA VAL A 478 -16.64 -11.19 -27.63
C VAL A 478 -16.21 -11.75 -28.98
N ALA A 479 -16.11 -10.90 -30.00
CA ALA A 479 -15.76 -11.35 -31.35
C ALA A 479 -14.99 -10.28 -32.12
N GLY A 480 -13.86 -10.68 -32.72
CA GLY A 480 -12.89 -9.72 -33.24
C GLY A 480 -12.52 -8.68 -32.17
N ASP A 481 -12.71 -7.40 -32.53
CA ASP A 481 -12.40 -6.22 -31.69
C ASP A 481 -13.65 -5.63 -31.01
N ASP A 482 -14.73 -6.40 -30.86
CA ASP A 482 -16.01 -5.88 -30.35
C ASP A 482 -16.72 -6.85 -29.41
N LEU A 483 -17.69 -6.31 -28.67
CA LEU A 483 -18.60 -7.06 -27.83
C LEU A 483 -20.01 -6.94 -28.41
N PHE A 484 -20.62 -8.08 -28.70
CA PHE A 484 -21.96 -8.17 -29.26
C PHE A 484 -22.96 -8.67 -28.23
N ARG A 485 -24.18 -8.17 -28.31
CA ARG A 485 -25.34 -8.64 -27.54
C ARG A 485 -26.42 -9.16 -28.49
N PHE A 486 -26.96 -10.32 -28.16
CA PHE A 486 -28.15 -10.89 -28.75
C PHE A 486 -29.26 -10.84 -27.71
N PRO A 487 -30.23 -9.91 -27.85
CA PRO A 487 -31.27 -9.76 -26.85
C PRO A 487 -32.28 -10.90 -26.94
N GLY A 488 -32.56 -11.58 -25.82
CA GLY A 488 -33.65 -12.54 -25.74
C GLY A 488 -35.01 -11.86 -25.92
N THR A 489 -35.94 -12.60 -26.51
CA THR A 489 -37.30 -12.13 -26.80
C THR A 489 -38.39 -13.02 -26.18
N GLY A 490 -38.00 -14.07 -25.44
CA GLY A 490 -38.89 -15.09 -24.90
C GLY A 490 -39.32 -16.16 -25.91
N GLU A 491 -39.22 -15.89 -27.21
CA GLU A 491 -39.41 -16.87 -28.30
C GLU A 491 -38.09 -17.19 -29.04
N GLY A 492 -36.96 -16.82 -28.44
CA GLY A 492 -35.61 -16.94 -29.01
C GLY A 492 -34.87 -15.59 -28.98
N TYR A 493 -33.93 -15.39 -29.90
CA TYR A 493 -33.02 -14.23 -29.88
C TYR A 493 -33.32 -13.21 -30.97
N GLY A 494 -33.15 -11.94 -30.62
CA GLY A 494 -33.14 -10.83 -31.55
C GLY A 494 -31.85 -10.77 -32.37
N LYS A 495 -31.81 -9.81 -33.31
CA LYS A 495 -30.63 -9.58 -34.14
C LYS A 495 -29.42 -9.15 -33.30
N ARG A 496 -28.23 -9.57 -33.73
CA ARG A 496 -26.93 -9.10 -33.24
C ARG A 496 -26.89 -7.58 -33.17
N ARG A 497 -26.46 -7.05 -32.03
CA ARG A 497 -26.18 -5.63 -31.85
C ARG A 497 -24.82 -5.46 -31.19
N ARG A 498 -24.12 -4.39 -31.55
CA ARG A 498 -22.96 -3.95 -30.78
C ARG A 498 -23.41 -3.55 -29.38
N PHE A 499 -22.69 -4.01 -28.36
CA PHE A 499 -22.94 -3.64 -26.96
C PHE A 499 -22.28 -2.30 -26.61
N LEU A 500 -21.03 -2.10 -27.05
CA LEU A 500 -20.30 -0.87 -26.81
C LEU A 500 -21.04 0.34 -27.39
N SER A 501 -21.08 1.41 -26.61
CA SER A 501 -21.70 2.67 -27.01
C SER A 501 -20.94 3.30 -28.20
N PRO A 502 -21.62 4.09 -29.06
CA PRO A 502 -20.96 4.76 -30.18
C PRO A 502 -19.77 5.61 -29.73
N GLY A 503 -18.59 5.36 -30.30
CA GLY A 503 -17.35 6.07 -29.96
C GLY A 503 -16.52 5.43 -28.84
N VAL A 504 -17.05 4.43 -28.14
CA VAL A 504 -16.29 3.63 -27.19
C VAL A 504 -15.44 2.60 -27.95
N VAL A 505 -14.16 2.53 -27.58
CA VAL A 505 -13.19 1.59 -28.11
C VAL A 505 -12.53 0.91 -26.93
N VAL A 506 -12.59 -0.42 -26.90
CA VAL A 506 -11.95 -1.28 -25.91
C VAL A 506 -11.06 -2.24 -26.68
N ASP A 507 -9.83 -2.44 -26.24
CA ASP A 507 -8.95 -3.45 -26.84
C ASP A 507 -9.39 -4.84 -26.38
N MET A 508 -9.87 -5.65 -27.31
CA MET A 508 -10.34 -7.01 -27.01
C MET A 508 -9.23 -8.05 -27.16
N SER A 509 -8.07 -7.70 -27.70
CA SER A 509 -7.06 -8.67 -28.17
C SER A 509 -6.48 -9.56 -27.04
N GLY A 510 -6.45 -9.05 -25.81
CA GLY A 510 -5.97 -9.76 -24.63
C GLY A 510 -7.07 -10.23 -23.68
N VAL A 511 -8.36 -10.08 -24.03
CA VAL A 511 -9.46 -10.50 -23.16
C VAL A 511 -9.49 -12.03 -23.08
N MET A 512 -9.39 -12.53 -21.85
CA MET A 512 -9.35 -13.93 -21.47
C MET A 512 -10.71 -14.45 -21.00
N ASP A 513 -11.48 -13.61 -20.31
CA ASP A 513 -12.75 -14.02 -19.72
C ASP A 513 -13.71 -12.83 -19.58
N MET A 514 -15.00 -13.14 -19.42
CA MET A 514 -16.08 -12.18 -19.28
C MET A 514 -17.05 -12.64 -18.19
N ALA A 515 -17.41 -11.74 -17.28
CA ALA A 515 -18.47 -11.99 -16.30
C ALA A 515 -19.49 -10.84 -16.30
N ILE A 516 -20.73 -11.14 -15.91
CA ILE A 516 -21.84 -10.18 -15.96
C ILE A 516 -22.72 -10.30 -14.72
N ASP A 517 -22.82 -9.22 -13.94
CA ASP A 517 -23.75 -9.06 -12.81
C ASP A 517 -24.79 -7.96 -13.04
N GLY A 518 -24.81 -7.36 -14.22
CA GLY A 518 -25.58 -6.16 -14.56
C GLY A 518 -24.68 -5.11 -15.23
N GLU A 519 -23.39 -5.18 -14.91
CA GLU A 519 -22.29 -4.59 -15.67
C GLU A 519 -21.49 -5.72 -16.33
N VAL A 520 -20.79 -5.40 -17.42
CA VAL A 520 -19.91 -6.38 -18.09
C VAL A 520 -18.49 -6.15 -17.61
N TRP A 521 -17.84 -7.23 -17.19
CA TRP A 521 -16.48 -7.25 -16.68
C TRP A 521 -15.63 -8.09 -17.60
N LEU A 522 -14.58 -7.50 -18.18
CA LEU A 522 -13.67 -8.19 -19.08
C LEU A 522 -12.31 -8.33 -18.41
N LEU A 523 -11.85 -9.56 -18.22
CA LEU A 523 -10.52 -9.86 -17.69
C LEU A 523 -9.52 -9.94 -18.84
N VAL A 524 -8.45 -9.15 -18.77
CA VAL A 524 -7.34 -9.16 -19.73
C VAL A 524 -6.23 -10.09 -19.21
N SER A 525 -5.42 -10.66 -20.10
CA SER A 525 -4.37 -11.63 -19.77
C SER A 525 -3.28 -11.13 -18.83
N ASN A 526 -3.12 -9.81 -18.70
CA ASN A 526 -2.23 -9.15 -17.73
C ASN A 526 -2.91 -8.90 -16.37
N GLY A 527 -4.17 -9.28 -16.22
CA GLY A 527 -5.02 -9.08 -15.04
C GLY A 527 -5.65 -7.70 -14.92
N GLU A 528 -5.56 -6.86 -15.95
CA GLU A 528 -6.38 -5.65 -16.07
C GLU A 528 -7.86 -6.05 -16.23
N VAL A 529 -8.76 -5.24 -15.66
CA VAL A 529 -10.20 -5.48 -15.73
C VAL A 529 -10.89 -4.27 -16.35
N VAL A 530 -11.57 -4.48 -17.47
CA VAL A 530 -12.40 -3.44 -18.09
C VAL A 530 -13.84 -3.61 -17.60
N ARG A 531 -14.33 -2.64 -16.82
CA ARG A 531 -15.71 -2.58 -16.34
C ARG A 531 -16.56 -1.74 -17.30
N LEU A 532 -17.70 -2.28 -17.73
CA LEU A 532 -18.60 -1.65 -18.68
C LEU A 532 -20.02 -1.55 -18.11
N ASN A 533 -20.51 -0.33 -17.95
CA ASN A 533 -21.91 -0.08 -17.60
C ASN A 533 -22.67 0.39 -18.85
N GLN A 534 -23.64 -0.41 -19.31
CA GLN A 534 -24.44 -0.13 -20.52
C GLN A 534 -23.57 0.20 -21.76
N GLY A 535 -22.40 -0.44 -21.87
CA GLY A 535 -21.48 -0.26 -22.99
C GLY A 535 -20.57 0.97 -22.90
N LEU A 536 -20.55 1.68 -21.76
CA LEU A 536 -19.58 2.74 -21.43
C LEU A 536 -18.52 2.20 -20.48
N VAL A 537 -17.27 2.62 -20.66
CA VAL A 537 -16.16 2.28 -19.75
C VAL A 537 -16.33 3.03 -18.43
N VAL A 538 -16.20 2.30 -17.32
CA VAL A 538 -16.18 2.83 -15.96
C VAL A 538 -14.74 2.77 -15.45
N ASP A 539 -14.27 3.84 -14.83
CA ASP A 539 -12.94 3.87 -14.21
C ASP A 539 -12.89 2.85 -13.07
N TYR A 540 -12.05 1.84 -13.22
CA TYR A 540 -11.94 0.72 -12.31
C TYR A 540 -10.59 0.02 -12.48
N GLU A 541 -9.98 -0.38 -11.37
CA GLU A 541 -8.72 -1.11 -11.37
C GLU A 541 -8.67 -2.04 -10.16
N LEU A 542 -8.29 -3.30 -10.38
CA LEU A 542 -7.96 -4.22 -9.29
C LEU A 542 -6.59 -3.84 -8.72
N LYS A 543 -6.45 -3.84 -7.40
CA LYS A 543 -5.20 -3.53 -6.69
C LYS A 543 -4.61 -4.78 -6.07
N PRO A 544 -4.05 -5.71 -6.88
CA PRO A 544 -3.46 -6.92 -6.33
C PRO A 544 -2.21 -6.59 -5.53
N VAL A 545 -1.89 -7.45 -4.56
CA VAL A 545 -0.68 -7.33 -3.73
C VAL A 545 0.54 -8.03 -4.34
N GLU A 546 0.33 -8.80 -5.40
CA GLU A 546 1.33 -9.56 -6.15
C GLU A 546 1.00 -9.46 -7.64
N GLU A 547 2.01 -9.60 -8.50
CA GLU A 547 1.80 -9.62 -9.94
C GLU A 547 1.01 -10.86 -10.38
N TRP A 548 0.11 -10.67 -11.35
CA TRP A 548 -0.60 -11.75 -12.00
C TRP A 548 0.37 -12.63 -12.80
N GLN A 549 0.19 -13.95 -12.72
CA GLN A 549 0.96 -14.92 -13.48
C GLN A 549 0.17 -15.41 -14.69
N LYS A 550 -1.02 -15.96 -14.45
CA LYS A 550 -1.93 -16.45 -15.48
C LYS A 550 -3.39 -16.31 -15.04
N PRO A 551 -3.92 -15.08 -15.00
CA PRO A 551 -5.31 -14.83 -14.68
C PRO A 551 -6.19 -15.34 -15.83
N GLU A 552 -7.13 -16.24 -15.52
CA GLU A 552 -7.90 -16.95 -16.55
C GLU A 552 -9.41 -16.83 -16.37
N LYS A 553 -9.90 -16.55 -15.16
CA LYS A 553 -11.33 -16.36 -14.93
C LYS A 553 -11.59 -15.22 -13.96
N ILE A 554 -12.60 -14.43 -14.26
CA ILE A 554 -13.20 -13.43 -13.38
C ILE A 554 -14.60 -13.88 -12.98
N MET A 555 -14.93 -13.72 -11.72
CA MET A 555 -16.27 -13.99 -11.18
C MET A 555 -16.71 -12.74 -10.42
N VAL A 556 -17.97 -12.36 -10.55
CA VAL A 556 -18.51 -11.14 -9.94
C VAL A 556 -19.80 -11.44 -9.19
N SER A 557 -20.01 -10.74 -8.08
CA SER A 557 -21.21 -10.85 -7.25
C SER A 557 -21.64 -9.46 -6.79
N GLU A 558 -22.79 -9.01 -7.29
CA GLU A 558 -23.44 -7.79 -6.80
C GLU A 558 -23.92 -7.99 -5.35
N GLU A 559 -24.49 -9.16 -5.03
CA GLU A 559 -25.05 -9.44 -3.69
C GLU A 559 -23.98 -9.36 -2.59
N ARG A 560 -22.79 -9.89 -2.86
CA ARG A 560 -21.68 -9.90 -1.89
C ARG A 560 -20.79 -8.67 -2.01
N GLY A 561 -20.93 -7.88 -3.08
CA GLY A 561 -20.03 -6.77 -3.39
C GLY A 561 -18.59 -7.26 -3.57
N ARG A 562 -18.40 -8.33 -4.35
CA ARG A 562 -17.10 -8.99 -4.55
C ARG A 562 -16.77 -9.25 -6.00
N VAL A 563 -15.48 -9.24 -6.28
CA VAL A 563 -14.88 -9.71 -7.53
C VAL A 563 -13.82 -10.74 -7.15
N TRP A 564 -13.83 -11.88 -7.82
CA TRP A 564 -12.79 -12.91 -7.70
C TRP A 564 -12.08 -13.08 -9.02
N VAL A 565 -10.75 -13.24 -8.96
CA VAL A 565 -9.94 -13.62 -10.11
C VAL A 565 -9.22 -14.91 -9.80
N TRP A 566 -9.42 -15.92 -10.64
CA TRP A 566 -8.66 -17.16 -10.58
C TRP A 566 -7.40 -17.04 -11.44
N ASP A 567 -6.25 -17.23 -10.80
CA ASP A 567 -4.95 -17.31 -11.46
C ASP A 567 -4.41 -18.74 -11.35
N ARG A 568 -4.35 -19.41 -12.50
CA ARG A 568 -3.99 -20.83 -12.58
C ARG A 568 -2.53 -21.06 -12.19
N GLU A 569 -1.61 -20.23 -12.67
CA GLU A 569 -0.17 -20.43 -12.35
C GLU A 569 0.15 -20.04 -10.92
N MET A 570 -0.53 -19.02 -10.39
CA MET A 570 -0.45 -18.66 -8.98
C MET A 570 -1.06 -19.74 -8.07
N GLY A 571 -1.95 -20.59 -8.61
CA GLY A 571 -2.65 -21.63 -7.84
C GLY A 571 -3.57 -21.05 -6.78
N ALA A 572 -4.22 -19.93 -7.12
CA ALA A 572 -4.99 -19.16 -6.16
C ALA A 572 -6.22 -18.49 -6.78
N VAL A 573 -7.20 -18.21 -5.93
CA VAL A 573 -8.30 -17.30 -6.23
C VAL A 573 -8.14 -16.06 -5.36
N VAL A 574 -8.09 -14.89 -6.00
CA VAL A 574 -7.88 -13.61 -5.33
C VAL A 574 -9.21 -12.86 -5.25
N GLU A 575 -9.57 -12.41 -4.05
CA GLU A 575 -10.82 -11.70 -3.79
C GLU A 575 -10.58 -10.20 -3.61
N PHE A 576 -11.45 -9.40 -4.22
CA PHE A 576 -11.43 -7.95 -4.20
C PHE A 576 -12.81 -7.39 -3.83
N ASP A 577 -12.79 -6.18 -3.30
CA ASP A 577 -13.99 -5.37 -3.17
C ASP A 577 -14.46 -4.88 -4.55
N ARG A 578 -15.75 -5.08 -4.85
CA ARG A 578 -16.32 -4.78 -6.17
C ARG A 578 -16.26 -3.30 -6.54
N GLU A 579 -16.42 -2.39 -5.59
CA GLU A 579 -16.50 -0.96 -5.91
C GLU A 579 -15.13 -0.27 -5.89
N SER A 580 -14.29 -0.60 -4.91
CA SER A 580 -12.99 0.04 -4.73
C SER A 580 -11.84 -0.63 -5.49
N GLY A 581 -12.01 -1.91 -5.86
CA GLY A 581 -10.96 -2.76 -6.43
C GLY A 581 -9.89 -3.16 -5.40
N ASP A 582 -10.11 -2.87 -4.12
CA ASP A 582 -9.15 -3.17 -3.06
C ASP A 582 -9.06 -4.68 -2.83
N TYR A 583 -7.83 -5.20 -2.84
CA TYR A 583 -7.56 -6.58 -2.46
C TYR A 583 -8.04 -6.87 -1.04
N LEU A 584 -8.77 -7.97 -0.87
CA LEU A 584 -9.31 -8.42 0.41
C LEU A 584 -8.51 -9.60 0.95
N GLN A 585 -8.45 -10.70 0.18
CA GLN A 585 -7.80 -11.95 0.57
C GLN A 585 -7.39 -12.79 -0.65
N LYS A 586 -6.50 -13.76 -0.41
CA LYS A 586 -6.03 -14.73 -1.41
C LYS A 586 -6.27 -16.14 -0.89
N LEU A 587 -7.04 -16.91 -1.63
CA LEU A 587 -7.39 -18.29 -1.35
C LEU A 587 -6.39 -19.20 -2.07
N VAL A 588 -5.61 -19.97 -1.31
CA VAL A 588 -4.55 -20.82 -1.85
C VAL A 588 -4.90 -22.29 -1.67
N TRP A 589 -4.93 -23.02 -2.78
CA TRP A 589 -5.14 -24.47 -2.80
C TRP A 589 -4.46 -25.09 -4.02
N GLU A 590 -3.73 -26.20 -3.84
CA GLU A 590 -3.03 -26.90 -4.93
C GLU A 590 -3.97 -27.33 -6.07
N GLY A 591 -5.25 -27.56 -5.77
CA GLY A 591 -6.24 -27.88 -6.78
C GLY A 591 -6.48 -26.76 -7.79
N PHE A 592 -6.35 -25.49 -7.41
CA PHE A 592 -6.53 -24.36 -8.33
C PHE A 592 -5.50 -24.36 -9.46
N GLY A 593 -4.27 -24.79 -9.20
CA GLY A 593 -3.23 -24.87 -10.25
C GLY A 593 -3.40 -26.05 -11.20
N ARG A 594 -4.25 -27.02 -10.85
CA ARG A 594 -4.57 -28.20 -11.67
C ARG A 594 -5.96 -28.15 -12.28
N ALA A 595 -6.74 -27.12 -11.96
CA ALA A 595 -8.11 -27.01 -12.41
C ALA A 595 -8.18 -26.74 -13.92
N GLY A 596 -9.15 -27.38 -14.57
CA GLY A 596 -9.58 -27.01 -15.91
C GLY A 596 -10.39 -25.72 -15.87
N GLY A 597 -11.30 -25.62 -14.90
CA GLY A 597 -12.13 -24.45 -14.66
C GLY A 597 -12.50 -24.28 -13.20
N VAL A 598 -12.86 -23.05 -12.84
CA VAL A 598 -13.36 -22.64 -11.53
C VAL A 598 -14.63 -21.84 -11.78
N ASP A 599 -15.61 -21.85 -10.88
CA ASP A 599 -16.69 -20.88 -10.90
C ASP A 599 -17.32 -20.69 -9.52
N PHE A 600 -18.12 -19.64 -9.33
CA PHE A 600 -18.70 -19.29 -8.03
C PHE A 600 -20.19 -19.64 -7.92
N ASP A 601 -20.54 -20.50 -6.96
CA ASP A 601 -21.92 -20.77 -6.54
C ASP A 601 -22.32 -19.73 -5.50
N GLU A 602 -22.89 -18.61 -5.98
CA GLU A 602 -23.26 -17.44 -5.18
C GLU A 602 -24.25 -17.77 -4.05
N GLU A 603 -25.28 -18.56 -4.39
CA GLU A 603 -26.35 -18.99 -3.48
C GLU A 603 -25.79 -19.76 -2.27
N ARG A 604 -24.79 -20.63 -2.49
CA ARG A 604 -24.20 -21.47 -1.42
C ARG A 604 -22.87 -20.94 -0.90
N GLY A 605 -22.31 -19.89 -1.49
CA GLY A 605 -21.06 -19.25 -1.05
C GLY A 605 -19.85 -20.17 -1.16
N ARG A 606 -19.65 -20.82 -2.31
CA ARG A 606 -18.56 -21.76 -2.52
C ARG A 606 -18.06 -21.73 -3.97
N LEU A 607 -16.78 -22.02 -4.16
CA LEU A 607 -16.21 -22.23 -5.49
C LEU A 607 -16.44 -23.67 -5.93
N MET A 608 -16.87 -23.84 -7.18
CA MET A 608 -16.92 -25.11 -7.89
C MET A 608 -15.67 -25.21 -8.75
N VAL A 609 -14.87 -26.26 -8.56
CA VAL A 609 -13.57 -26.42 -9.22
C VAL A 609 -13.52 -27.74 -9.94
N VAL A 610 -13.26 -27.71 -11.24
CA VAL A 610 -13.14 -28.92 -12.06
C VAL A 610 -11.69 -29.30 -12.22
N ILE A 611 -11.35 -30.53 -11.85
CA ILE A 611 -10.03 -31.12 -12.05
C ILE A 611 -10.21 -32.44 -12.78
N GLU A 612 -9.82 -32.48 -14.06
CA GLU A 612 -10.06 -33.62 -14.94
C GLU A 612 -11.56 -34.02 -14.96
N GLY A 613 -11.94 -35.17 -14.43
CA GLY A 613 -13.33 -35.63 -14.37
C GLY A 613 -14.04 -35.31 -13.05
N GLU A 614 -13.37 -34.65 -12.10
CA GLU A 614 -13.89 -34.47 -10.74
C GLU A 614 -14.27 -33.02 -10.49
N VAL A 615 -15.41 -32.81 -9.84
CA VAL A 615 -15.84 -31.51 -9.33
C VAL A 615 -15.54 -31.47 -7.84
N TRP A 616 -14.80 -30.45 -7.43
CA TRP A 616 -14.42 -30.15 -6.07
C TRP A 616 -15.14 -28.89 -5.61
N VAL A 617 -15.45 -28.80 -4.33
CA VAL A 617 -16.02 -27.61 -3.70
C VAL A 617 -15.05 -27.01 -2.71
N VAL A 618 -14.98 -25.69 -2.70
CA VAL A 618 -14.15 -24.92 -1.78
C VAL A 618 -15.03 -23.86 -1.13
N GLY A 619 -15.18 -23.92 0.19
CA GLY A 619 -15.96 -22.93 0.94
C GLY A 619 -15.21 -21.59 1.07
N ILE A 620 -15.96 -20.49 1.01
CA ILE A 620 -15.43 -19.12 1.13
C ILE A 620 -16.01 -18.38 2.33
#